data_AF-A0A1F7RRD9-F1
#
_entry.id   AF-A0A1F7RRD9-F1
#
_cell.length_a   1.000
_cell.length_b   1.000
_cell.length_c   1.000
_cell.angle_alpha   90.00
_cell.angle_beta   90.00
_cell.angle_gamma   90.00
#
_symmetry.space_group_name_H-M   'P 1'
#
loop_
_entity.id
_entity.type
_entity.pdbx_description
1 polymer ?
#
loop_
_entity_poly.entity_id
_entity_poly.type
_entity_poly.pdbx_seq_one_letter_code
_entity_poly.pdbx_strand_id
1 'polypeptide(L)'
;MMISPKLKYFIFFFIYSIGIMHSIAAMEPPWDWNNATVSQNKSGGSDLPSTSTLQLFSNHGIKFFQRYVSPADGPRCNFYPSCSEYCKLAIQKHGFIIGIILFNERFMRDHGFDLKHYPVIWIGGQVIYYDSVEMNDFWWKCSNKSSSSNKPTCSNSK
;
A
#
# COMPACT_ATOMS: atom_id res chain seq x y z
N MET A 1 34.57 28.29 -28.08
CA MET A 1 33.34 27.70 -28.64
C MET A 1 32.23 27.84 -27.60
N MET A 2 31.33 28.82 -27.73
CA MET A 2 30.27 29.09 -26.76
C MET A 2 29.11 28.11 -26.97
N ILE A 3 29.04 27.08 -26.13
CA ILE A 3 27.92 26.13 -26.09
C ILE A 3 26.65 26.91 -25.74
N SER A 4 25.62 26.83 -26.59
CA SER A 4 24.37 27.54 -26.41
C SER A 4 23.70 27.13 -25.09
N PRO A 5 23.01 28.04 -24.39
CA PRO A 5 22.41 27.75 -23.09
C PRO A 5 21.45 26.55 -23.16
N LYS A 6 20.73 26.40 -24.27
CA LYS A 6 19.84 25.25 -24.54
C LYS A 6 20.57 23.91 -24.57
N LEU A 7 21.79 23.87 -25.11
CA LEU A 7 22.61 22.64 -25.16
C LEU A 7 23.20 22.29 -23.79
N LYS A 8 23.49 23.29 -22.94
CA LYS A 8 23.93 23.04 -21.55
C LYS A 8 22.81 22.41 -20.71
N TYR A 9 21.58 22.92 -20.85
CA TYR A 9 20.43 22.32 -20.16
C TYR A 9 20.13 20.90 -20.62
N PHE A 10 20.27 20.63 -21.92
CA PHE A 10 20.09 19.28 -22.46
C PHE A 10 21.11 18.29 -21.91
N ILE A 11 22.39 18.67 -21.87
CA ILE A 11 23.46 17.84 -21.31
C ILE A 11 23.26 17.62 -19.80
N PHE A 12 22.88 18.66 -19.06
CA PHE A 12 22.62 18.55 -17.63
C PHE A 12 21.43 17.64 -17.32
N PHE A 13 20.35 17.75 -18.09
CA PHE A 13 19.17 16.89 -17.98
C PHE A 13 19.49 15.43 -18.31
N PHE A 14 20.31 15.19 -19.33
CA PHE A 14 20.69 13.83 -19.74
C PHE A 14 21.65 13.17 -18.73
N ILE A 15 22.58 13.92 -18.14
CA ILE A 15 23.45 13.41 -17.07
C ILE A 15 22.63 13.16 -15.79
N TYR A 16 21.70 14.04 -15.46
CA TYR A 16 20.80 13.89 -14.32
C TYR A 16 19.88 12.66 -14.46
N SER A 17 19.32 12.42 -15.65
CA SER A 17 18.46 11.26 -15.90
C SER A 17 19.23 9.93 -15.85
N ILE A 18 20.47 9.90 -16.34
CA ILE A 18 21.35 8.73 -16.21
C ILE A 18 21.73 8.46 -14.75
N GLY A 19 21.95 9.52 -13.95
CA GLY A 19 22.23 9.42 -12.51
C GLY A 19 21.06 8.86 -11.69
N ILE A 20 19.82 9.23 -12.05
CA ILE A 20 18.62 8.67 -11.43
C ILE A 20 18.47 7.18 -11.79
N MET A 21 18.72 6.80 -13.05
CA MET A 21 18.63 5.40 -13.49
C MET A 21 19.66 4.48 -12.82
N HIS A 22 20.88 4.96 -12.54
CA HIS A 22 21.89 4.17 -11.81
C HIS A 22 21.60 3.99 -10.32
N SER A 23 20.66 4.76 -9.75
CA SER A 23 20.30 4.68 -8.33
C SER A 23 19.20 3.65 -8.03
N ILE A 24 18.53 3.11 -9.06
CA ILE A 24 17.46 2.10 -8.90
C ILE A 24 18.01 0.66 -8.96
N ALA A 25 19.27 0.47 -9.38
CA ALA A 25 19.88 -0.87 -9.51
C ALA A 25 20.52 -1.41 -8.21
N ALA A 26 20.60 -0.61 -7.14
CA ALA A 26 21.22 -1.01 -5.86
C ALA A 26 20.22 -1.13 -4.70
N MET A 27 18.92 -1.01 -4.97
CA MET A 27 17.88 -1.31 -3.99
C MET A 27 17.72 -2.84 -3.96
N GLU A 28 18.41 -3.51 -3.05
CA GLU A 28 18.05 -4.89 -2.72
C GLU A 28 16.55 -4.89 -2.39
N PRO A 29 15.76 -5.76 -3.05
CA PRO A 29 14.33 -5.80 -2.84
C PRO A 29 14.02 -6.11 -1.37
N PRO A 30 13.31 -5.25 -0.60
CA PRO A 30 12.87 -5.58 0.77
C PRO A 30 11.83 -6.72 0.83
N TRP A 31 11.71 -7.55 -0.22
CA TRP A 31 10.67 -8.55 -0.41
C TRP A 31 11.19 -9.98 -0.62
N ASP A 32 12.36 -10.31 -0.05
CA ASP A 32 12.78 -11.71 0.07
C ASP A 32 11.89 -12.45 1.09
N TRP A 33 10.93 -13.22 0.57
CA TRP A 33 9.93 -13.97 1.33
C TRP A 33 10.49 -15.25 1.97
N ASN A 34 11.66 -15.72 1.54
CA ASN A 34 12.28 -16.92 2.11
C ASN A 34 12.96 -16.66 3.46
N ASN A 35 13.16 -15.39 3.82
CA ASN A 35 13.89 -14.99 5.01
C ASN A 35 12.97 -14.50 6.14
N ALA A 36 11.65 -14.54 5.94
CA ALA A 36 10.67 -14.28 6.98
C ALA A 36 10.53 -15.48 7.93
N THR A 37 11.65 -16.06 8.37
CA THR A 37 11.64 -16.89 9.58
C THR A 37 11.66 -15.93 10.75
N VAL A 38 10.51 -15.89 11.41
CA VAL A 38 10.28 -15.39 12.76
C VAL A 38 11.41 -15.86 13.68
N SER A 39 12.47 -15.05 13.83
CA SER A 39 13.31 -15.07 15.04
C SER A 39 12.68 -14.15 16.07
N GLN A 40 11.55 -14.60 16.62
CA GLN A 40 11.12 -14.15 17.95
C GLN A 40 12.04 -14.84 18.95
N ASN A 41 13.17 -14.21 19.27
CA ASN A 41 13.87 -14.36 20.54
C ASN A 41 15.16 -13.52 20.55
N LYS A 42 15.13 -12.35 21.18
CA LYS A 42 16.15 -11.99 22.16
C LYS A 42 15.70 -10.82 23.03
N SER A 43 15.52 -11.17 24.29
CA SER A 43 15.60 -10.36 25.49
C SER A 43 16.73 -9.32 25.45
N GLY A 44 16.44 -8.14 25.99
CA GLY A 44 17.36 -7.33 26.81
C GLY A 44 18.61 -6.75 26.16
N GLY A 45 18.67 -5.42 26.15
CA GLY A 45 19.92 -4.70 26.42
C GLY A 45 20.67 -4.09 25.23
N SER A 46 21.24 -2.91 25.54
CA SER A 46 22.31 -2.15 24.87
C SER A 46 22.03 -1.48 23.53
N ASP A 47 21.82 -0.16 23.63
CA ASP A 47 22.51 0.89 22.87
C ASP A 47 22.70 0.71 21.37
N LEU A 48 21.93 1.46 20.58
CA LEU A 48 22.35 1.84 19.23
C LEU A 48 22.06 3.34 18.97
N PRO A 49 23.05 4.24 19.16
CA PRO A 49 22.96 5.60 18.65
C PRO A 49 23.34 5.55 17.17
N SER A 50 22.36 5.32 16.31
CA SER A 50 22.53 5.53 14.88
C SER A 50 21.26 6.16 14.34
N THR A 51 20.96 7.38 14.81
CA THR A 51 20.17 8.33 14.03
C THR A 51 20.98 8.63 12.78
N SER A 52 20.91 7.72 11.81
CA SER A 52 21.30 8.01 10.45
C SER A 52 20.49 9.23 10.05
N THR A 53 21.14 10.24 9.50
CA THR A 53 20.48 11.44 8.95
C THR A 53 19.29 11.05 8.06
N LEU A 54 19.38 9.91 7.37
CA LEU A 54 18.32 9.19 6.67
C LEU A 54 17.06 8.90 7.51
N GLN A 55 17.18 8.39 8.73
CA GLN A 55 16.03 8.15 9.61
C GLN A 55 15.30 9.45 10.00
N LEU A 56 16.02 10.55 10.15
CA LEU A 56 15.42 11.85 10.44
C LEU A 56 14.66 12.39 9.23
N PHE A 57 15.23 12.28 8.02
CA PHE A 57 14.55 12.65 6.78
C PHE A 57 13.33 11.77 6.50
N SER A 58 13.42 10.46 6.70
CA SER A 58 12.29 9.53 6.56
C SER A 58 11.16 9.87 7.53
N ASN A 59 11.46 10.08 8.81
CA ASN A 59 10.41 10.46 9.77
C ASN A 59 9.80 11.84 9.48
N HIS A 60 10.58 12.78 8.94
CA HIS A 60 10.04 14.08 8.52
C HIS A 60 9.16 13.98 7.27
N GLY A 61 9.56 13.19 6.26
CA GLY A 61 8.78 12.97 5.06
C GLY A 61 7.43 12.30 5.36
N ILE A 62 7.43 11.30 6.24
CA ILE A 62 6.21 10.60 6.68
C ILE A 62 5.27 11.57 7.43
N LYS A 63 5.80 12.37 8.37
CA LYS A 63 5.00 13.36 9.10
C LYS A 63 4.48 14.48 8.20
N PHE A 64 5.25 14.89 7.18
CA PHE A 64 4.81 15.87 6.19
C PHE A 64 3.64 15.32 5.35
N PHE A 65 3.77 14.09 4.85
CA PHE A 65 2.69 13.45 4.11
C PHE A 65 1.41 13.30 4.95
N GLN A 66 1.53 12.84 6.20
CA GLN A 66 0.40 12.70 7.11
C GLN A 66 -0.25 14.04 7.50
N ARG A 67 0.52 15.12 7.59
CA ARG A 67 0.02 16.42 8.06
C ARG A 67 -0.47 17.34 6.95
N TYR A 68 0.02 17.19 5.72
CA TYR A 68 -0.29 18.10 4.62
C TYR A 68 -1.02 17.43 3.46
N VAL A 69 -0.74 16.16 3.17
CA VAL A 69 -1.41 15.43 2.07
C VAL A 69 -2.68 14.74 2.58
N SER A 70 -2.58 13.98 3.67
CA SER A 70 -3.73 13.24 4.22
C SER A 70 -4.96 14.11 4.59
N PRO A 71 -4.81 15.36 5.11
CA PRO A 71 -5.97 16.21 5.40
C PRO A 71 -6.57 16.87 4.16
N ALA A 72 -5.80 17.02 3.07
CA ALA A 72 -6.29 17.58 1.81
C ALA A 72 -7.23 16.61 1.07
N ASP A 73 -7.06 15.30 1.29
CA ASP A 73 -7.93 14.28 0.71
C ASP A 73 -9.30 14.19 1.39
N GLY A 74 -9.40 14.51 2.69
CA GLY A 74 -10.66 14.47 3.44
C GLY A 74 -11.27 13.06 3.57
N PRO A 75 -12.35 12.89 4.35
CA PRO A 75 -13.05 11.61 4.45
C PRO A 75 -14.01 11.46 3.25
N ARG A 76 -13.48 11.18 2.07
CA ARG A 76 -14.29 10.97 0.85
C ARG A 76 -14.63 9.51 0.56
N CYS A 77 -14.19 8.60 1.42
CA CYS A 77 -14.47 7.19 1.21
C CYS A 77 -15.96 6.93 1.46
N ASN A 78 -16.65 6.42 0.45
CA ASN A 78 -18.06 6.04 0.57
C ASN A 78 -18.24 4.72 1.32
N PHE A 79 -17.13 4.07 1.68
CA PHE A 79 -17.12 2.75 2.27
C PHE A 79 -16.58 2.70 3.70
N TYR A 80 -17.07 1.73 4.47
CA TYR A 80 -16.57 1.37 5.79
C TYR A 80 -16.03 -0.07 5.79
N PRO A 81 -14.85 -0.34 6.41
CA PRO A 81 -13.91 0.61 7.02
C PRO A 81 -13.32 1.58 5.99
N SER A 82 -12.64 2.67 6.37
CA SER A 82 -12.07 3.62 5.38
C SER A 82 -11.10 2.93 4.41
N CYS A 83 -10.90 3.48 3.20
CA CYS A 83 -9.94 2.97 2.21
C CYS A 83 -8.53 2.70 2.80
N SER A 84 -8.04 3.58 3.67
CA SER A 84 -6.74 3.41 4.35
C SER A 84 -6.76 2.26 5.37
N GLU A 85 -7.82 2.13 6.15
CA GLU A 85 -7.94 1.04 7.12
C GLU A 85 -8.17 -0.31 6.40
N TYR A 86 -8.92 -0.33 5.31
CA TYR A 86 -9.05 -1.51 4.45
C TYR A 86 -7.69 -1.94 3.87
N CYS A 87 -6.88 -1.00 3.36
CA CYS A 87 -5.54 -1.30 2.87
C CYS A 87 -4.69 -1.98 3.95
N LYS A 88 -4.71 -1.41 5.17
CA LYS A 88 -4.01 -1.97 6.32
C LYS A 88 -4.50 -3.38 6.67
N LEU A 89 -5.82 -3.60 6.74
CA LEU A 89 -6.40 -4.93 7.00
C LEU A 89 -6.04 -5.94 5.90
N ALA A 90 -6.09 -5.52 4.64
CA ALA A 90 -5.76 -6.38 3.49
C ALA A 90 -4.28 -6.78 3.50
N ILE A 91 -3.36 -5.84 3.79
CA ILE A 91 -1.93 -6.11 3.94
C ILE A 91 -1.67 -7.04 5.13
N GLN A 92 -2.31 -6.80 6.28
CA GLN A 92 -2.15 -7.64 7.46
C GLN A 92 -2.60 -9.09 7.22
N LYS A 93 -3.63 -9.28 6.39
CA LYS A 93 -4.24 -10.60 6.14
C LYS A 93 -3.59 -11.37 4.99
N HIS A 94 -3.21 -10.69 3.90
CA HIS A 94 -2.77 -11.33 2.66
C HIS A 94 -1.31 -11.02 2.28
N GLY A 95 -0.62 -10.19 3.08
CA GLY A 95 0.70 -9.67 2.75
C GLY A 95 0.66 -8.44 1.83
N PHE A 96 1.80 -7.80 1.64
CA PHE A 96 1.89 -6.49 0.99
C PHE A 96 1.34 -6.48 -0.45
N ILE A 97 1.78 -7.40 -1.31
CA ILE A 97 1.40 -7.40 -2.73
C ILE A 97 -0.11 -7.61 -2.90
N ILE A 98 -0.67 -8.62 -2.26
CA ILE A 98 -2.10 -8.93 -2.36
C ILE A 98 -2.94 -7.87 -1.67
N GLY A 99 -2.47 -7.34 -0.54
CA GLY A 99 -3.10 -6.21 0.13
C GLY A 99 -3.21 -4.98 -0.77
N ILE A 100 -2.14 -4.65 -1.51
CA ILE A 100 -2.14 -3.55 -2.49
C ILE A 100 -3.08 -3.83 -3.66
N ILE A 101 -3.12 -5.06 -4.18
CA ILE A 101 -4.05 -5.43 -5.26
C ILE A 101 -5.50 -5.28 -4.81
N LEU A 102 -5.86 -5.84 -3.64
CA LEU A 102 -7.20 -5.74 -3.06
C LEU A 102 -7.60 -4.29 -2.77
N PHE A 103 -6.67 -3.48 -2.27
CA PHE A 103 -6.89 -2.06 -2.04
C PHE A 103 -7.14 -1.31 -3.34
N ASN A 104 -6.32 -1.53 -4.37
CA ASN A 104 -6.44 -0.82 -5.65
C ASN A 104 -7.77 -1.17 -6.35
N GLU A 105 -8.17 -2.44 -6.30
CA GLU A 105 -9.46 -2.89 -6.82
C GLU A 105 -10.63 -2.14 -6.15
N ARG A 106 -10.58 -2.01 -4.81
CA ARG A 106 -11.58 -1.27 -4.05
C ARG A 106 -11.54 0.24 -4.31
N PHE A 107 -10.35 0.81 -4.42
CA PHE A 107 -10.16 2.23 -4.69
C PHE A 107 -10.82 2.63 -6.02
N MET A 108 -10.72 1.78 -7.05
CA MET A 108 -11.43 2.01 -8.31
C MET A 108 -12.96 1.99 -8.17
N ARG A 109 -13.51 1.17 -7.26
CA ARG A 109 -14.96 1.11 -7.00
C ARG A 109 -15.47 2.31 -6.20
N ASP A 110 -14.68 2.82 -5.27
CA ASP A 110 -15.01 4.02 -4.47
C ASP A 110 -15.14 5.27 -5.34
N HIS A 111 -14.42 5.32 -6.46
CA HIS A 111 -14.52 6.38 -7.47
C HIS A 111 -15.44 6.04 -8.66
N GLY A 112 -16.07 4.86 -8.64
CA GLY A 112 -16.96 4.36 -9.68
C GLY A 112 -18.45 4.62 -9.38
N PHE A 113 -19.30 4.42 -10.40
CA PHE A 113 -20.74 4.70 -10.31
C PHE A 113 -21.58 3.57 -9.69
N ASP A 114 -20.97 2.47 -9.24
CA ASP A 114 -21.68 1.24 -8.86
C ASP A 114 -21.62 0.92 -7.35
N LEU A 115 -22.10 1.86 -6.54
CA LEU A 115 -22.20 1.68 -5.09
C LEU A 115 -23.50 0.94 -4.65
N LYS A 116 -24.44 0.73 -5.57
CA LYS A 116 -25.81 0.27 -5.23
C LYS A 116 -25.88 -1.17 -4.74
N HIS A 117 -24.87 -1.98 -5.02
CA HIS A 117 -24.84 -3.40 -4.65
C HIS A 117 -24.34 -3.64 -3.22
N TYR A 118 -23.80 -2.61 -2.56
CA TYR A 118 -23.22 -2.77 -1.24
C TYR A 118 -24.25 -2.57 -0.12
N PRO A 119 -24.18 -3.39 0.95
CA PRO A 119 -25.00 -3.17 2.13
C PRO A 119 -24.69 -1.80 2.75
N VAL A 120 -25.71 -1.08 3.19
CA VAL A 120 -25.55 0.24 3.80
C VAL A 120 -25.60 0.14 5.33
N ILE A 121 -24.76 0.93 5.99
CA ILE A 121 -24.71 1.08 7.44
C ILE A 121 -24.79 2.57 7.81
N TRP A 122 -25.25 2.84 9.03
CA TRP A 122 -25.41 4.19 9.55
C TRP A 122 -24.32 4.50 10.57
N ILE A 123 -23.43 5.43 10.25
CA ILE A 123 -22.34 5.86 11.14
C ILE A 123 -22.36 7.38 11.22
N GLY A 124 -22.46 7.93 12.43
CA GLY A 124 -22.39 9.38 12.65
C GLY A 124 -23.48 10.19 11.93
N GLY A 125 -24.66 9.59 11.70
CA GLY A 125 -25.76 10.25 10.97
C GLY A 125 -25.61 10.24 9.45
N GLN A 126 -24.61 9.54 8.91
CA GLN A 126 -24.38 9.39 7.47
C GLN A 126 -24.62 7.94 7.03
N VAL A 127 -25.12 7.78 5.80
CA VAL A 127 -25.24 6.47 5.14
C VAL A 127 -23.89 6.15 4.49
N ILE A 128 -23.28 5.04 4.88
CA ILE A 128 -21.99 4.57 4.37
C ILE A 128 -22.17 3.13 3.85
N TYR A 129 -21.51 2.78 2.76
CA TYR A 129 -21.53 1.43 2.21
C TYR A 129 -20.55 0.53 2.97
N TYR A 130 -20.90 -0.71 3.25
CA TYR A 130 -20.03 -1.66 3.94
C TYR A 130 -19.30 -2.55 2.93
N ASP A 131 -17.97 -2.51 2.97
CA ASP A 131 -17.09 -3.34 2.12
C ASP A 131 -15.94 -3.88 2.98
N SER A 132 -15.92 -5.18 3.28
CA SER A 132 -14.88 -5.80 4.11
C SER A 132 -13.89 -6.59 3.26
N VAL A 133 -12.67 -6.83 3.77
CA VAL A 133 -11.63 -7.56 3.03
C VAL A 133 -12.11 -8.97 2.67
N GLU A 134 -12.89 -9.60 3.54
CA GLU A 134 -13.44 -10.95 3.37
C GLU A 134 -14.40 -11.07 2.20
N MET A 135 -15.05 -9.98 1.79
CA MET A 135 -15.97 -10.00 0.65
C MET A 135 -15.22 -9.99 -0.69
N ASN A 136 -13.99 -9.49 -0.71
CA ASN A 136 -13.18 -9.33 -1.91
C ASN A 136 -12.04 -10.36 -2.05
N ASP A 137 -11.76 -11.14 -1.00
CA ASP A 137 -10.64 -12.10 -0.96
C ASP A 137 -10.99 -13.53 -1.42
N PHE A 138 -12.17 -13.74 -2.01
CA PHE A 138 -12.67 -15.08 -2.36
C PHE A 138 -11.72 -15.82 -3.31
N TRP A 139 -11.16 -15.15 -4.31
CA TRP A 139 -10.24 -15.74 -5.29
C TRP A 139 -8.92 -16.17 -4.64
N TRP A 140 -8.45 -15.40 -3.64
CA TRP A 140 -7.24 -15.71 -2.87
C TRP A 140 -7.42 -16.92 -1.93
N LYS A 141 -8.63 -17.09 -1.37
CA LYS A 141 -8.97 -18.28 -0.56
C LYS A 141 -9.06 -19.56 -1.38
N CYS A 142 -9.45 -19.45 -2.66
CA CYS A 142 -9.61 -20.60 -3.54
C CYS A 142 -8.27 -21.13 -4.08
N SER A 143 -7.25 -20.28 -4.26
CA SER A 143 -5.90 -20.72 -4.69
C SER A 143 -5.10 -21.45 -3.61
N ASN A 144 -5.30 -21.10 -2.34
CA ASN A 144 -4.53 -21.65 -1.20
C ASN A 144 -5.12 -22.94 -0.60
N LYS A 145 -6.22 -23.47 -1.15
CA LYS A 145 -6.82 -24.75 -0.70
C LYS A 145 -6.36 -25.92 -1.56
N SER A 146 -5.13 -26.38 -1.35
CA SER A 146 -4.80 -27.78 -1.59
C SER A 146 -5.23 -28.60 -0.37
N SER A 147 -6.19 -29.51 -0.56
CA SER A 147 -6.47 -30.64 0.34
C SER A 147 -7.15 -30.34 1.69
N SER A 148 -8.45 -30.04 1.69
CA SER A 148 -9.33 -30.33 2.84
C SER A 148 -10.76 -30.60 2.37
N SER A 149 -11.29 -31.76 2.77
CA SER A 149 -12.50 -32.43 2.26
C SER A 149 -13.84 -31.80 2.63
N ASN A 150 -13.86 -30.57 3.17
CA ASN A 150 -15.09 -29.81 3.37
C ASN A 150 -14.99 -28.48 2.63
N LYS A 151 -15.46 -28.47 1.39
CA LYS A 151 -15.36 -27.35 0.44
C LYS A 151 -16.57 -26.41 0.60
N PRO A 152 -16.48 -25.25 1.30
CA PRO A 152 -17.40 -24.17 1.02
C PRO A 152 -17.17 -23.75 -0.43
N THR A 153 -18.24 -23.76 -1.23
CA THR A 153 -18.19 -23.46 -2.65
C THR A 153 -17.58 -22.08 -2.87
N CYS A 154 -16.56 -22.01 -3.73
CA CYS A 154 -16.14 -20.77 -4.37
C CYS A 154 -17.26 -20.32 -5.32
N SER A 155 -18.42 -19.97 -4.78
CA SER A 155 -19.59 -19.54 -5.54
C SER A 155 -19.58 -18.02 -5.59
N ASN A 156 -19.17 -17.53 -6.77
CA ASN A 156 -19.48 -16.25 -7.40
C ASN A 156 -20.23 -15.24 -6.52
N SER A 157 -19.53 -14.16 -6.15
CA SER A 157 -20.18 -12.89 -5.86
C SER A 157 -20.96 -12.50 -7.12
N LYS A 158 -22.29 -12.50 -7.03
CA LYS A 158 -23.15 -11.72 -7.92
C LYS A 158 -23.14 -10.27 -7.46
#